data_AF-A0A1X6WS12-F1
#
_entry.id   AF-A0A1X6WS12-F1
#
_cell.length_a   1.000
_cell.length_b   1.000
_cell.length_c   1.000
_cell.angle_alpha   90.00
_cell.angle_beta   90.00
_cell.angle_gamma   90.00
#
_symmetry.space_group_name_H-M   'P 1'
#
loop_
_entity.id
_entity.type
_entity.pdbx_description
1 polymer ?
#
loop_
_entity_poly.entity_id
_entity_poly.type
_entity_poly.pdbx_seq_one_letter_code
_entity_poly.pdbx_strand_id
1 'polypeptide(L)'
;MLSFIILCLFLMFSKYGDIKLGKEKDEPQFGYISWIAMLFSSGMGIGLIFLGVSEPIMHLHEPAIASDNFVRNARASMNYTFFHWGLQPWSLYAFLGLIIAYNTFRHNRLALISESVVYLFKEEKRKKVADITNIIAIILLYAGGLEALQAVSVLSSFPFVFIIILMTIQFFKSLTADKRLKI
;
A
#
# COMPACT_ATOMS: atom_id res chain seq x y z
N MET A 1 5.77 -0.06 8.90
CA MET A 1 4.36 0.20 8.57
C MET A 1 3.91 1.56 9.08
N LEU A 2 4.16 1.92 10.36
CA LEU A 2 3.84 3.27 10.87
C LEU A 2 4.43 4.41 10.02
N SER A 3 5.61 4.16 9.42
CA SER A 3 6.24 5.03 8.44
C SER A 3 5.32 5.45 7.28
N PHE A 4 4.45 4.56 6.78
CA PHE A 4 3.53 4.86 5.69
C PHE A 4 2.37 5.75 6.13
N ILE A 5 1.87 5.61 7.36
CA ILE A 5 0.89 6.54 7.93
C ILE A 5 1.50 7.95 7.97
N ILE A 6 2.70 8.06 8.54
CA ILE A 6 3.42 9.35 8.63
C ILE A 6 3.65 9.92 7.23
N LEU A 7 4.03 9.09 6.26
CA LEU A 7 4.28 9.50 4.88
C LEU A 7 3.02 10.01 4.18
N CYS A 8 1.88 9.31 4.33
CA CYS A 8 0.61 9.74 3.78
C CYS A 8 0.14 11.05 4.40
N LEU A 9 0.27 11.21 5.73
CA LEU A 9 -0.04 12.47 6.41
C LEU A 9 0.87 13.60 5.94
N PHE A 10 2.18 13.32 5.80
CA PHE A 10 3.13 14.30 5.26
C PHE A 10 2.74 14.74 3.85
N LEU A 11 2.38 13.81 2.95
CA LEU A 11 1.95 14.16 1.59
C LEU A 11 0.65 14.94 1.59
N MET A 12 -0.30 14.60 2.46
CA MET A 12 -1.59 15.28 2.60
C MET A 12 -1.42 16.75 3.03
N PHE A 13 -0.54 17.05 3.99
CA PHE A 13 -0.36 18.40 4.53
C PHE A 13 0.80 19.20 3.90
N SER A 14 1.56 18.59 2.99
CA SER A 14 2.63 19.28 2.28
C SER A 14 2.16 19.80 0.93
N LYS A 15 3.00 20.62 0.30
CA LYS A 15 2.82 21.12 -1.08
C LYS A 15 2.60 20.02 -2.13
N TYR A 16 2.90 18.76 -1.82
CA TYR A 16 2.68 17.64 -2.73
C TYR A 16 1.20 17.24 -2.81
N GLY A 17 0.39 17.55 -1.79
CA GLY A 17 -1.03 17.20 -1.72
C GLY A 17 -1.92 17.93 -2.73
N ASP A 18 -1.49 19.12 -3.16
CA ASP A 18 -2.22 19.92 -4.16
C ASP A 18 -2.06 19.42 -5.61
N ILE A 19 -1.20 18.42 -5.82
CA ILE A 19 -0.93 17.86 -7.14
C ILE A 19 -2.08 16.94 -7.55
N LYS A 20 -2.79 17.33 -8.62
CA LYS A 20 -3.83 16.49 -9.22
C LYS A 20 -3.24 15.21 -9.82
N LEU A 21 -3.90 14.08 -9.56
CA LEU A 21 -3.61 12.78 -10.17
C LEU A 21 -4.19 12.69 -11.58
N GLY A 22 -3.61 13.46 -12.48
CA GLY A 22 -4.06 13.62 -13.86
C GLY A 22 -3.42 14.85 -14.50
N LYS A 23 -3.93 15.25 -15.66
CA LYS A 23 -3.59 16.52 -16.29
C LYS A 23 -4.26 17.66 -15.52
N GLU A 24 -3.78 18.88 -15.76
CA GLU A 24 -4.23 20.05 -14.99
C GLU A 24 -5.71 20.37 -15.10
N LYS A 25 -6.27 20.07 -16.28
CA LYS A 25 -7.67 20.32 -16.61
C LYS A 25 -8.54 19.08 -16.39
N ASP A 26 -7.99 17.99 -15.88
CA ASP A 26 -8.77 16.79 -15.63
C ASP A 26 -9.66 17.00 -14.39
N GLU A 27 -10.88 16.47 -14.48
CA GLU A 27 -11.88 16.45 -13.41
C GLU A 27 -12.13 15.01 -12.96
N PRO A 28 -12.57 14.79 -11.70
CA PRO A 28 -12.88 13.45 -11.22
C PRO A 28 -13.95 12.76 -12.06
N GLN A 29 -13.68 11.52 -12.50
CA GLN A 29 -14.63 10.74 -13.30
C GLN A 29 -15.85 10.26 -12.50
N PHE A 30 -15.71 10.14 -11.18
CA PHE A 30 -16.75 9.63 -10.28
C PHE A 30 -17.04 10.66 -9.19
N GLY A 31 -18.31 10.75 -8.80
CA GLY A 31 -18.73 11.55 -7.64
C GLY A 31 -18.22 10.95 -6.33
N TYR A 32 -18.13 11.77 -5.28
CA TYR A 32 -17.58 11.36 -3.97
C TYR A 32 -18.25 10.13 -3.37
N ILE A 33 -19.58 10.03 -3.42
CA ILE A 33 -20.31 8.89 -2.85
C ILE A 33 -19.98 7.59 -3.61
N SER A 34 -19.95 7.64 -4.94
CA SER A 34 -19.57 6.50 -5.76
C SER A 34 -18.11 6.09 -5.53
N TRP A 35 -17.20 7.06 -5.37
CA TRP A 35 -15.80 6.80 -5.08
C TRP A 35 -15.61 6.11 -3.72
N ILE A 36 -16.27 6.60 -2.67
CA ILE A 36 -16.26 5.97 -1.34
C ILE A 36 -16.82 4.54 -1.42
N ALA A 37 -17.94 4.35 -2.13
CA ALA A 37 -18.55 3.03 -2.30
C ALA A 37 -17.58 2.04 -2.96
N MET A 38 -16.88 2.43 -4.04
CA MET A 38 -15.88 1.57 -4.68
C MET A 38 -14.72 1.21 -3.74
N LEU A 39 -14.31 2.13 -2.87
CA LEU A 39 -13.24 1.89 -1.89
C LEU A 39 -13.64 0.81 -0.87
N PHE A 40 -14.87 0.86 -0.36
CA PHE A 40 -15.40 -0.19 0.52
C PHE A 40 -15.61 -1.52 -0.23
N SER A 41 -16.12 -1.49 -1.45
CA SER A 41 -16.35 -2.71 -2.25
C SER A 41 -15.06 -3.45 -2.62
N SER A 42 -13.96 -2.73 -2.82
CA SER A 42 -12.67 -3.30 -3.21
C SER A 42 -11.83 -3.80 -2.03
N GLY A 43 -11.88 -3.12 -0.88
CA GLY A 43 -10.98 -3.39 0.26
C GLY A 43 -11.54 -4.28 1.37
N MET A 44 -12.86 -4.36 1.54
CA MET A 44 -13.52 -5.06 2.67
C MET A 44 -13.91 -6.49 2.28
N GLY A 45 -12.94 -7.28 1.81
CA GLY A 45 -13.19 -8.60 1.20
C GLY A 45 -13.41 -9.74 2.21
N ILE A 46 -12.98 -10.94 1.78
CA ILE A 46 -13.06 -12.22 2.51
C ILE A 46 -12.43 -12.17 3.91
N GLY A 47 -11.41 -11.33 4.11
CA GLY A 47 -10.71 -11.20 5.38
C GLY A 47 -11.63 -10.81 6.54
N LEU A 48 -12.58 -9.88 6.32
CA LEU A 48 -13.51 -9.50 7.39
C LEU A 48 -14.54 -10.58 7.70
N ILE A 49 -14.92 -11.39 6.71
CA ILE A 49 -15.88 -12.49 6.90
C ILE A 49 -15.22 -13.63 7.69
N PHE A 50 -13.96 -13.96 7.39
CA PHE A 50 -13.24 -15.06 8.03
C PHE A 50 -12.58 -14.64 9.36
N LEU A 51 -11.87 -13.52 9.36
CA LEU A 51 -11.04 -13.07 10.49
C LEU A 51 -11.75 -12.05 11.40
N GLY A 52 -12.86 -11.44 10.95
CA GLY A 52 -13.59 -10.47 11.76
C GLY A 52 -14.12 -11.03 13.09
N VAL A 53 -14.47 -12.31 13.13
CA VAL A 53 -14.88 -13.01 14.37
C VAL A 53 -13.77 -13.89 14.92
N SER A 54 -13.03 -14.60 14.06
CA SER A 54 -12.07 -15.61 14.54
C SER A 54 -10.82 -14.99 15.16
N GLU A 55 -10.30 -13.89 14.62
CA GLU A 55 -9.07 -13.25 15.11
C GLU A 55 -9.18 -12.70 16.55
N PRO A 56 -10.22 -11.94 16.93
CA PRO A 56 -10.37 -11.47 18.31
C PRO A 56 -10.65 -12.62 19.30
N ILE A 57 -11.32 -13.69 18.87
CA ILE A 57 -11.51 -14.90 19.70
C ILE A 57 -10.19 -15.63 19.91
N MET A 58 -9.39 -15.79 18.86
CA MET A 58 -8.06 -16.41 18.94
C MET A 58 -7.16 -15.63 19.89
N HIS A 59 -7.07 -14.31 19.75
CA HIS A 59 -6.28 -13.45 20.64
C HIS A 59 -6.81 -13.36 22.07
N LEU A 60 -8.08 -13.71 22.30
CA LEU A 60 -8.63 -13.81 23.66
C LEU A 60 -8.15 -15.09 24.36
N HIS A 61 -8.06 -16.20 23.64
CA HIS A 61 -7.61 -17.49 24.17
C HIS A 61 -6.09 -17.57 24.29
N GLU A 62 -5.38 -16.98 23.33
CA GLU A 62 -3.92 -16.90 23.28
C GLU A 62 -3.47 -15.42 23.30
N PRO A 63 -3.64 -14.71 24.43
CA PRO A 63 -3.28 -13.31 24.53
C PRO A 63 -1.76 -13.13 24.47
N ALA A 64 -1.31 -12.18 23.65
CA ALA A 64 0.12 -11.84 23.55
C ALA A 64 0.73 -11.38 24.89
N ILE A 65 -0.09 -10.79 25.76
CA ILE A 65 0.26 -10.48 27.15
C ILE A 65 -0.85 -11.04 28.03
N ALA A 66 -0.61 -12.21 28.62
CA ALA A 66 -1.56 -12.84 29.52
C ALA A 66 -1.78 -11.98 30.78
N SER A 67 -3.04 -11.85 31.18
CA SER A 67 -3.42 -11.27 32.46
C SER A 67 -4.54 -12.09 33.09
N ASP A 68 -4.62 -12.12 34.42
CA ASP A 68 -5.65 -12.85 35.14
C ASP A 68 -7.05 -12.21 34.99
N ASN A 69 -7.11 -11.00 34.42
CA ASN A 69 -8.35 -10.28 34.21
C ASN A 69 -8.88 -10.51 32.79
N PHE A 70 -10.00 -11.23 32.70
CA PHE A 70 -10.69 -11.51 31.44
C PHE A 70 -11.00 -10.26 30.62
N VAL A 71 -11.48 -9.19 31.27
CA VAL A 71 -11.83 -7.92 30.59
C VAL A 71 -10.59 -7.27 29.98
N ARG A 72 -9.44 -7.38 30.64
CA ARG A 72 -8.17 -6.87 30.11
C ARG A 72 -7.70 -7.68 28.90
N ASN A 73 -7.83 -9.01 28.93
CA ASN A 73 -7.50 -9.87 27.78
C ASN A 73 -8.43 -9.58 26.59
N ALA A 74 -9.74 -9.39 26.82
CA ALA A 74 -10.70 -9.02 25.79
C ALA A 74 -10.43 -7.65 25.16
N ARG A 75 -9.99 -6.67 25.95
CA ARG A 75 -9.58 -5.36 25.41
C ARG A 75 -8.31 -5.49 24.58
N ALA A 76 -7.33 -6.27 25.06
CA ALA A 76 -6.09 -6.50 24.35
C ALA A 76 -6.34 -7.20 23.00
N SER A 77 -7.19 -8.23 22.97
CA SER A 77 -7.52 -8.95 21.73
C SER A 77 -8.12 -8.03 20.67
N MET A 78 -9.09 -7.19 21.06
CA MET A 78 -9.67 -6.19 20.15
C MET A 78 -8.63 -5.18 19.65
N ASN A 79 -7.72 -4.72 20.51
CA ASN A 79 -6.65 -3.81 20.09
C ASN A 79 -5.71 -4.44 19.05
N TYR A 80 -5.38 -5.72 19.18
CA TYR A 80 -4.57 -6.45 18.19
C TYR A 80 -5.29 -6.57 16.85
N THR A 81 -6.57 -6.96 16.87
CA THR A 81 -7.38 -7.02 15.64
C THR A 81 -7.50 -5.65 14.97
N PHE A 82 -7.72 -4.58 15.74
CA PHE A 82 -7.71 -3.21 15.20
C PHE A 82 -6.35 -2.77 14.69
N PHE A 83 -5.25 -3.31 15.22
CA PHE A 83 -3.93 -3.01 14.70
C PHE A 83 -3.71 -3.65 13.32
N HIS A 84 -4.20 -4.88 13.12
CA HIS A 84 -4.09 -5.59 11.83
C HIS A 84 -5.01 -5.03 10.76
N TRP A 85 -6.23 -4.60 11.10
CA TRP A 85 -7.25 -4.14 10.14
C TRP A 85 -7.51 -2.63 10.16
N GLY A 86 -6.85 -1.89 11.06
CA GLY A 86 -6.95 -0.45 11.17
C GLY A 86 -6.07 0.28 10.16
N LEU A 87 -5.72 1.53 10.43
CA LEU A 87 -5.11 2.44 9.43
C LEU A 87 -3.74 1.99 8.88
N GLN A 88 -3.04 1.06 9.54
CA GLN A 88 -1.71 0.60 9.15
C GLN A 88 -1.65 -0.02 7.75
N PRO A 89 -2.37 -1.13 7.44
CA PRO A 89 -2.41 -1.69 6.07
C PRO A 89 -2.98 -0.72 5.04
N TRP A 90 -4.04 0.02 5.38
CA TRP A 90 -4.67 0.98 4.46
C TRP A 90 -3.70 2.08 4.02
N SER A 91 -2.81 2.53 4.91
CA SER A 91 -1.80 3.54 4.57
C SER A 91 -0.81 3.04 3.51
N LEU A 92 -0.46 1.75 3.54
CA LEU A 92 0.40 1.14 2.52
C LEU A 92 -0.33 1.07 1.17
N TYR A 93 -1.60 0.64 1.16
CA TYR A 93 -2.40 0.57 -0.06
C TYR A 93 -2.62 1.94 -0.69
N ALA A 94 -2.97 2.94 0.14
CA ALA A 94 -3.12 4.31 -0.30
C ALA A 94 -1.82 4.85 -0.90
N PHE A 95 -0.68 4.60 -0.26
CA PHE A 95 0.62 5.07 -0.75
C PHE A 95 1.06 4.39 -2.06
N LEU A 96 0.96 3.06 -2.15
CA LEU A 96 1.32 2.35 -3.39
C LEU A 96 0.35 2.68 -4.53
N GLY A 97 -0.94 2.76 -4.23
CA GLY A 97 -1.98 3.20 -5.17
C GLY A 97 -1.71 4.61 -5.69
N LEU A 98 -1.29 5.52 -4.80
CA LEU A 98 -0.89 6.88 -5.16
C LEU A 98 0.29 6.89 -6.14
N ILE A 99 1.35 6.10 -5.89
CA ILE A 99 2.51 6.03 -6.78
C ILE A 99 2.11 5.54 -8.18
N ILE A 100 1.29 4.49 -8.24
CA ILE A 100 0.84 3.92 -9.52
C ILE A 100 -0.10 4.90 -10.23
N ALA A 101 -1.05 5.51 -9.52
CA ALA A 101 -1.95 6.51 -10.07
C ALA A 101 -1.19 7.74 -10.59
N TYR A 102 -0.17 8.20 -9.85
CA TYR A 102 0.67 9.31 -10.29
C TYR A 102 1.45 8.96 -11.56
N ASN A 103 2.10 7.80 -11.63
CA ASN A 103 2.82 7.41 -12.86
C ASN A 103 1.86 7.21 -14.05
N THR A 104 0.71 6.58 -13.81
CA THR A 104 -0.27 6.27 -14.85
C THR A 104 -0.96 7.53 -15.37
N PHE A 105 -1.62 8.30 -14.49
CA PHE A 105 -2.48 9.41 -14.89
C PHE A 105 -1.72 10.72 -15.10
N ARG A 106 -0.65 10.99 -14.33
CA ARG A 106 0.14 12.23 -14.50
C ARG A 106 1.16 12.10 -15.63
N HIS A 107 1.84 10.96 -15.71
CA HIS A 107 2.94 10.75 -16.66
C HIS A 107 2.59 9.87 -17.86
N ASN A 108 1.34 9.41 -17.98
CA ASN A 108 0.86 8.57 -19.07
C ASN A 108 1.70 7.28 -19.25
N ARG A 109 2.11 6.67 -18.13
CA ARG A 109 2.85 5.41 -18.10
C ARG A 109 1.90 4.23 -17.91
N LEU A 110 2.41 3.02 -18.14
CA LEU A 110 1.66 1.80 -17.85
C LEU A 110 1.46 1.64 -16.33
N ALA A 111 0.35 1.04 -15.92
CA ALA A 111 0.03 0.75 -14.51
C ALA A 111 0.82 -0.47 -13.99
N LEU A 112 2.14 -0.45 -14.16
CA LEU A 112 3.07 -1.49 -13.75
C LEU A 112 3.91 -1.04 -12.55
N ILE A 113 4.23 -1.97 -11.66
CA ILE A 113 5.14 -1.71 -10.52
C ILE A 113 6.52 -1.30 -11.05
N SER A 114 6.97 -1.89 -12.16
CA SER A 114 8.23 -1.56 -12.81
C SER A 114 8.34 -0.10 -13.26
N GLU A 115 7.28 0.52 -13.78
CA GLU A 115 7.28 1.94 -14.19
C GLU A 115 7.59 2.88 -13.02
N SER A 116 7.38 2.41 -11.79
CA SER A 116 7.68 3.16 -10.57
C SER A 116 9.13 3.00 -10.09
N VAL A 117 9.95 2.17 -10.75
CA VAL A 117 11.34 1.85 -10.35
C VAL A 117 12.36 2.07 -11.48
N VAL A 118 11.98 1.83 -12.74
CA VAL A 118 12.90 1.84 -13.88
C VAL A 118 13.61 3.18 -14.10
N TYR A 119 12.99 4.31 -13.73
CA TYR A 119 13.58 5.63 -13.95
C TYR A 119 14.68 5.99 -12.95
N LEU A 120 14.90 5.17 -11.92
CA LEU A 120 16.10 5.27 -11.07
C LEU A 120 17.36 4.73 -11.75
N PHE A 121 17.20 3.91 -12.79
CA PHE A 121 18.31 3.26 -13.48
C PHE A 121 18.60 3.92 -14.83
N LYS A 122 19.85 3.78 -15.28
CA LYS A 122 20.27 4.19 -16.63
C LYS A 122 19.47 3.44 -17.69
N GLU A 123 19.26 4.09 -18.84
CA GLU A 123 18.43 3.57 -19.94
C GLU A 123 18.80 2.14 -20.35
N GLU A 124 20.10 1.83 -20.41
CA GLU A 124 20.65 0.51 -20.74
C GLU A 124 20.15 -0.63 -19.81
N LYS A 125 19.81 -0.32 -18.55
CA LYS A 125 19.36 -1.30 -17.55
C LYS A 125 17.85 -1.35 -17.37
N ARG A 126 17.10 -0.37 -17.90
CA ARG A 126 15.66 -0.21 -17.62
C ARG A 126 14.85 -1.45 -17.97
N LYS A 127 15.07 -2.04 -19.15
CA LYS A 127 14.36 -3.25 -19.58
C LYS A 127 14.58 -4.41 -18.59
N LYS A 128 15.83 -4.68 -18.21
CA LYS A 128 16.17 -5.75 -17.26
C LYS A 128 15.52 -5.53 -15.90
N VAL A 129 15.56 -4.30 -15.37
CA VAL A 129 14.91 -3.96 -14.09
C VAL A 129 13.39 -4.12 -14.18
N ALA A 130 12.79 -3.72 -15.31
CA ALA A 130 11.37 -3.87 -15.55
C ALA A 130 10.95 -5.35 -15.52
N ASP A 131 11.64 -6.18 -16.30
CA ASP A 131 11.35 -7.61 -16.42
C ASP A 131 11.48 -8.31 -15.05
N ILE A 132 12.56 -8.05 -14.31
CA ILE A 132 12.76 -8.62 -12.97
C ILE A 132 11.64 -8.20 -12.01
N THR A 133 11.31 -6.90 -11.98
CA THR A 133 10.28 -6.37 -11.08
C THR A 133 8.91 -6.95 -11.41
N ASN A 134 8.57 -7.05 -12.70
CA ASN A 134 7.30 -7.62 -13.16
C ASN A 134 7.21 -9.12 -12.86
N ILE A 135 8.28 -9.88 -13.07
CA ILE A 135 8.33 -11.32 -12.73
C ILE A 135 8.12 -11.52 -11.23
N ILE A 136 8.79 -10.75 -10.38
CA ILE A 136 8.61 -10.81 -8.92
C ILE A 136 7.15 -10.50 -8.57
N ALA A 137 6.56 -9.45 -9.15
CA ALA A 137 5.17 -9.08 -8.91
C ALA A 137 4.19 -10.19 -9.31
N ILE A 138 4.41 -10.84 -10.47
CA ILE A 138 3.59 -11.95 -10.95
C ILE A 138 3.72 -13.17 -10.03
N ILE A 139 4.94 -13.54 -9.63
CA ILE A 139 5.18 -14.65 -8.71
C ILE A 139 4.47 -14.40 -7.37
N LEU A 140 4.58 -13.19 -6.83
CA LEU A 140 3.91 -12.82 -5.58
C LEU A 140 2.39 -12.85 -5.71
N LEU A 141 1.85 -12.33 -6.82
CA LEU A 141 0.41 -12.36 -7.10
C LEU A 141 -0.11 -13.80 -7.20
N TYR A 142 0.64 -14.67 -7.87
CA TYR A 142 0.29 -16.09 -8.01
C TYR A 142 0.45 -16.88 -6.71
N ALA A 143 1.50 -16.61 -5.94
CA ALA A 143 1.76 -17.25 -4.66
C ALA A 143 0.78 -16.81 -3.56
N GLY A 144 0.11 -15.66 -3.70
CA GLY A 144 -0.76 -15.03 -2.70
C GLY A 144 -2.15 -15.65 -2.50
N GLY A 145 -2.34 -16.94 -2.81
CA GLY A 145 -3.54 -17.70 -2.42
C GLY A 145 -3.62 -18.00 -0.92
N LEU A 146 -4.69 -18.67 -0.48
CA LEU A 146 -5.12 -18.78 0.94
C LEU A 146 -4.14 -19.53 1.88
N GLU A 147 -3.30 -20.44 1.37
CA GLU A 147 -2.46 -21.33 2.20
C GLU A 147 -0.94 -21.05 2.16
N ALA A 148 -0.42 -20.35 1.14
CA ALA A 148 1.03 -20.15 0.97
C ALA A 148 1.59 -18.94 1.74
N LEU A 149 0.73 -18.11 2.33
CA LEU A 149 1.07 -16.75 2.76
C LEU A 149 1.92 -16.70 4.04
N GLN A 150 1.79 -17.61 5.01
CA GLN A 150 2.47 -17.47 6.30
C GLN A 150 3.98 -17.75 6.26
N ALA A 151 4.45 -18.69 5.43
CA ALA A 151 5.88 -18.99 5.28
C ALA A 151 6.54 -18.15 4.17
N VAL A 152 5.80 -17.84 3.09
CA VAL A 152 6.31 -17.05 1.97
C VAL A 152 6.33 -15.57 2.31
N SER A 153 5.38 -15.02 3.07
CA SER A 153 5.34 -13.57 3.37
C SER A 153 6.59 -13.04 4.05
N VAL A 154 7.26 -13.81 4.91
CA VAL A 154 8.47 -13.31 5.61
C VAL A 154 9.66 -13.22 4.64
N LEU A 155 9.86 -14.24 3.81
CA LEU A 155 10.98 -14.31 2.86
C LEU A 155 10.73 -13.52 1.56
N SER A 156 9.47 -13.39 1.15
CA SER A 156 9.07 -12.69 -0.07
C SER A 156 8.83 -11.19 0.13
N SER A 157 8.52 -10.77 1.36
CA SER A 157 8.49 -9.34 1.71
C SER A 157 9.88 -8.71 1.68
N PHE A 158 10.96 -9.50 1.81
CA PHE A 158 12.31 -8.96 1.81
C PHE A 158 12.74 -8.41 0.43
N PRO A 159 12.61 -9.14 -0.70
CA PRO A 159 12.81 -8.54 -2.02
C PRO A 159 11.84 -7.39 -2.31
N PHE A 160 10.58 -7.52 -1.87
CA PHE A 160 9.56 -6.53 -2.14
C PHE A 160 9.79 -5.21 -1.38
N VAL A 161 10.39 -5.24 -0.18
CA VAL A 161 10.72 -4.02 0.56
C VAL A 161 11.72 -3.15 -0.21
N PHE A 162 12.70 -3.76 -0.90
CA PHE A 162 13.63 -3.01 -1.75
C PHE A 162 12.90 -2.36 -2.92
N ILE A 163 11.96 -3.07 -3.54
CA ILE A 163 11.12 -2.51 -4.62
C ILE A 163 10.34 -1.31 -4.08
N ILE A 164 9.68 -1.42 -2.92
CA ILE A 164 8.92 -0.32 -2.32
C ILE A 164 9.83 0.87 -1.98
N ILE A 165 11.02 0.64 -1.44
CA ILE A 165 11.99 1.69 -1.15
C ILE A 165 12.39 2.42 -2.44
N LEU A 166 12.71 1.67 -3.51
CA LEU A 166 13.02 2.24 -4.81
C LEU A 166 11.84 3.02 -5.39
N MET A 167 10.62 2.49 -5.31
CA MET A 167 9.40 3.19 -5.72
C MET A 167 9.24 4.52 -4.98
N THR A 168 9.47 4.50 -3.67
CA THR A 168 9.39 5.69 -2.81
C THR A 168 10.41 6.75 -3.24
N ILE A 169 11.67 6.34 -3.43
CA ILE A 169 12.74 7.25 -3.87
C ILE A 169 12.42 7.84 -5.26
N GLN A 170 11.96 7.01 -6.20
CA GLN A 170 11.60 7.49 -7.53
C GLN A 170 10.43 8.46 -7.46
N PHE A 171 9.41 8.15 -6.65
CA PHE A 171 8.24 8.99 -6.48
C PHE A 171 8.62 10.38 -5.96
N PHE A 172 9.41 10.48 -4.89
CA PHE A 172 9.86 11.79 -4.38
C PHE A 172 10.76 12.54 -5.36
N LYS A 173 11.64 11.85 -6.09
CA LYS A 173 12.40 12.48 -7.17
C LYS A 173 11.50 13.03 -8.27
N SER A 174 10.48 12.26 -8.67
CA SER A 174 9.53 12.65 -9.70
C SER A 174 8.67 13.83 -9.25
N LEU A 175 8.21 13.82 -8.00
CA LEU A 175 7.49 14.95 -7.39
C LEU A 175 8.38 16.20 -7.42
N THR A 176 9.61 16.12 -6.91
CA THR A 176 10.54 17.26 -6.84
C THR A 176 10.96 17.80 -8.22
N ALA A 177 10.99 16.93 -9.24
CA ALA A 177 11.29 17.31 -10.61
C ALA A 177 10.09 17.99 -11.32
N ASP A 178 8.87 17.85 -10.80
CA ASP A 178 7.68 18.47 -11.38
C ASP A 178 7.81 20.00 -11.30
N LYS A 179 7.73 20.66 -12.46
CA LYS A 179 7.96 22.11 -12.62
C LYS A 179 7.00 22.94 -11.76
N ARG A 180 5.84 22.40 -11.37
CA ARG A 180 4.90 23.06 -10.46
C ARG A 180 5.43 23.28 -9.05
N LEU A 181 6.42 22.50 -8.61
CA LEU A 181 7.05 22.69 -7.30
C LEU A 181 8.20 23.70 -7.32
N LYS A 182 8.63 24.13 -8.51
CA LYS A 182 9.57 25.23 -8.72
C LYS A 182 8.77 26.54 -8.81
N ILE A 183 8.17 26.90 -7.67
CA ILE A 183 7.70 28.27 -7.41
C ILE A 183 8.92 29.07 -6.95
#